data_AF-A0A7W1IAI0-F1
#
_entry.id   AF-A0A7W1IAI0-F1
#
_cell.length_a   1.000
_cell.length_b   1.000
_cell.length_c   1.000
_cell.angle_alpha   90.00
_cell.angle_beta   90.00
_cell.angle_gamma   90.00
#
_symmetry.space_group_name_H-M   'P 1'
#
loop_
_entity.id
_entity.type
_entity.pdbx_description
1 polymer ?
#
loop_
_entity_poly.entity_id
_entity_poly.type
_entity_poly.pdbx_seq_one_letter_code
_entity_poly.pdbx_strand_id
1 'polypeptide(L)'
;MARLRTVALGAALVAATAGAGIAQTTQGTRPDTAKAGDWRKGQAGKGRGEMGPERRRKMERGMRGHAGMGHHGHGRGVRPGAQGRPGMQGMDFMRGLNLTETQRTQVRAIHEKFQPQLKTIRERARTEFEATREARQRGDTAAVKASLQRSRQNIESQTATLHEQMFRETRAVLTAEQRAKIDAQLAERIKRLDEDKARLERLRR
;
A
#
# COMPACT_ATOMS: atom_id res chain seq x y z
N MET A 1 -45.66 -1.70 -41.40
CA MET A 1 -46.48 -1.77 -40.18
C MET A 1 -45.57 -1.97 -38.97
N ALA A 2 -45.46 -0.95 -38.11
CA ALA A 2 -45.04 -0.93 -36.70
C ALA A 2 -43.63 -1.43 -36.27
N ARG A 3 -42.91 -0.83 -35.33
CA ARG A 3 -42.96 0.46 -34.59
C ARG A 3 -41.57 0.61 -33.91
N LEU A 4 -40.92 1.76 -34.10
CA LEU A 4 -39.71 2.18 -33.37
C LEU A 4 -40.03 2.33 -31.88
N ARG A 5 -39.21 1.73 -31.00
CA ARG A 5 -39.27 1.98 -29.55
C ARG A 5 -38.17 2.95 -29.16
N THR A 6 -38.56 4.22 -29.06
CA THR A 6 -37.82 5.30 -28.41
C THR A 6 -37.83 5.04 -26.90
N VAL A 7 -36.66 4.84 -26.28
CA VAL A 7 -36.54 4.81 -24.81
C VAL A 7 -36.08 6.19 -24.36
N ALA A 8 -36.97 6.88 -23.66
CA ALA A 8 -36.77 8.21 -23.12
C ALA A 8 -35.78 8.19 -21.95
N LEU A 9 -34.83 9.14 -22.00
CA LEU A 9 -33.99 9.58 -20.90
C LEU A 9 -34.87 10.16 -19.78
N GLY A 10 -35.02 9.41 -18.68
CA GLY A 10 -35.63 9.90 -17.45
C GLY A 10 -34.56 10.44 -16.51
N ALA A 11 -34.42 11.77 -16.47
CA ALA A 11 -33.71 12.48 -15.41
C ALA A 11 -34.51 12.36 -14.10
N ALA A 12 -33.93 11.75 -13.07
CA ALA A 12 -34.52 11.69 -11.74
C ALA A 12 -33.73 12.58 -10.76
N LEU A 13 -34.48 13.52 -10.20
CA LEU A 13 -34.15 14.55 -9.23
C LEU A 13 -33.21 14.11 -8.08
N VAL A 14 -32.28 15.01 -7.76
CA VAL A 14 -31.60 15.12 -6.46
C VAL A 14 -32.58 15.79 -5.48
N ALA A 15 -33.08 15.02 -4.52
CA ALA A 15 -33.79 15.58 -3.36
C ALA A 15 -32.78 15.88 -2.26
N ALA A 16 -32.49 17.17 -2.08
CA ALA A 16 -31.79 17.70 -0.92
C ALA A 16 -32.72 17.62 0.30
N THR A 17 -32.37 16.79 1.29
CA THR A 17 -32.96 16.84 2.62
C THR A 17 -32.00 17.54 3.56
N ALA A 18 -32.30 18.81 3.82
CA ALA A 18 -31.80 19.53 4.98
C ALA A 18 -32.56 19.01 6.21
N GLY A 19 -31.85 18.34 7.12
CA GLY A 19 -32.38 17.84 8.38
C GLY A 19 -31.46 18.26 9.51
N ALA A 20 -31.99 19.14 10.37
CA ALA A 20 -31.30 19.75 11.49
C ALA A 20 -30.97 18.76 12.63
N GLY A 21 -29.83 19.02 13.28
CA GLY A 21 -29.60 18.93 14.72
C GLY A 21 -30.01 17.67 15.48
N ILE A 22 -29.01 16.91 15.94
CA ILE A 22 -28.97 16.48 17.34
C ILE A 22 -27.51 16.48 17.81
N ALA A 23 -27.20 17.38 18.73
CA ALA A 23 -25.99 17.33 19.53
C ALA A 23 -26.15 16.21 20.56
N GLN A 24 -25.25 15.22 20.56
CA GLN A 24 -25.03 14.37 21.71
C GLN A 24 -23.55 14.41 22.07
N THR A 25 -23.28 15.33 23.00
CA THR A 25 -22.09 15.39 23.84
C THR A 25 -22.03 14.14 24.71
N THR A 26 -21.03 13.29 24.49
CA THR A 26 -20.56 12.35 25.51
C THR A 26 -19.10 12.66 25.82
N GLN A 27 -18.92 13.24 27.02
CA GLN A 27 -17.63 13.42 27.66
C GLN A 27 -17.07 12.04 28.02
N GLY A 28 -15.90 11.71 27.46
CA GLY A 28 -15.13 10.52 27.78
C GLY A 28 -13.70 10.91 28.10
N THR A 29 -13.38 10.83 29.39
CA THR A 29 -12.12 11.07 30.09
C THR A 29 -10.83 10.77 29.32
N ARG A 30 -9.94 11.77 29.26
CA ARG A 30 -8.51 11.65 28.92
C ARG A 30 -7.73 11.04 30.09
N PRO A 31 -6.83 10.08 29.86
CA PRO A 31 -5.69 9.88 30.74
C PRO A 31 -4.49 10.70 30.25
N ASP A 32 -4.13 11.70 31.05
CA ASP A 32 -2.79 12.26 31.09
C ASP A 32 -1.83 11.22 31.67
N THR A 33 -0.70 11.00 30.99
CA THR A 33 0.60 10.60 31.53
C THR A 33 1.56 10.53 30.34
N ALA A 34 2.36 11.57 30.12
CA ALA A 34 3.70 11.71 30.68
C ALA A 34 4.71 10.74 30.05
N LYS A 35 5.53 11.31 29.15
CA LYS A 35 7.00 11.24 29.08
C LYS A 35 7.47 11.11 27.63
N ALA A 36 7.68 12.28 27.04
CA ALA A 36 8.56 12.46 25.91
C ALA A 36 9.94 11.90 26.27
N GLY A 37 10.26 10.74 25.71
CA GLY A 37 11.58 10.14 25.76
C GLY A 37 12.55 10.98 24.95
N ASP A 38 13.37 11.70 25.69
CA ASP A 38 14.61 12.38 25.34
C ASP A 38 15.38 11.65 24.21
N TRP A 39 15.37 12.25 23.01
CA TRP A 39 16.22 11.81 21.90
C TRP A 39 17.66 12.19 22.22
N ARG A 40 18.32 11.26 22.93
CA ARG A 40 19.75 11.26 23.22
C ARG A 40 20.52 11.48 21.91
N LYS A 41 20.98 12.71 21.69
CA LYS A 41 22.02 13.08 20.73
C LYS A 41 23.24 12.18 20.96
N GLY A 42 23.32 11.10 20.20
CA GLY A 42 24.54 10.31 20.07
C GLY A 42 25.61 11.22 19.49
N GLN A 43 26.61 11.49 20.31
CA GLN A 43 27.80 12.25 19.97
C GLN A 43 28.41 11.65 18.70
N ALA A 44 28.54 12.50 17.68
CA ALA A 44 29.41 12.25 16.56
C ALA A 44 30.83 12.06 17.11
N GLY A 45 31.26 10.80 17.21
CA GLY A 45 32.64 10.45 17.51
C GLY A 45 33.55 11.00 16.43
N LYS A 46 34.19 12.14 16.72
CA LYS A 46 35.41 12.59 16.05
C LYS A 46 36.53 11.60 16.41
N GLY A 47 36.52 10.44 15.74
CA GLY A 47 37.58 9.45 15.79
C GLY A 47 38.40 9.46 14.50
N ARG A 48 38.93 10.62 14.09
CA ARG A 48 40.08 10.66 13.16
C ARG A 48 41.33 10.32 13.98
N GLY A 49 41.42 9.06 14.39
CA GLY A 49 42.70 8.48 14.79
C GLY A 49 43.54 8.35 13.52
N GLU A 50 44.65 9.08 13.50
CA GLU A 50 45.68 8.97 12.47
C GLU A 50 46.05 7.50 12.30
N MET A 51 45.67 6.95 11.15
CA MET A 51 46.00 5.59 10.78
C MET A 51 47.47 5.58 10.34
N GLY A 52 48.36 5.17 11.25
CA GLY A 52 49.80 5.12 11.00
C GLY A 52 50.16 4.31 9.73
N PRO A 53 51.28 4.66 9.07
CA PRO A 53 51.65 4.16 7.75
C PRO A 53 51.85 2.63 7.68
N GLU A 54 52.05 1.96 8.81
CA GLU A 54 52.21 0.50 8.85
C GLU A 54 50.90 -0.29 8.65
N ARG A 55 49.75 0.24 9.09
CA ARG A 55 48.46 -0.46 8.92
C ARG A 55 47.92 -0.38 7.48
N ARG A 56 48.38 0.61 6.70
CA ARG A 56 48.03 0.75 5.28
C ARG A 56 48.69 -0.32 4.40
N ARG A 57 49.92 -0.73 4.73
CA ARG A 57 50.66 -1.78 3.99
C ARG A 57 50.09 -3.18 4.15
N LYS A 58 49.40 -3.48 5.26
CA LYS A 58 48.81 -4.81 5.50
C LYS A 58 47.48 -5.01 4.77
N MET A 59 46.77 -3.95 4.40
CA MET A 59 45.54 -4.04 3.61
C MET A 59 45.79 -4.06 2.08
N GLU A 60 46.87 -3.44 1.59
CA GLU A 60 47.21 -3.45 0.16
C GLU A 60 47.76 -4.81 -0.34
N ARG A 61 48.39 -5.60 0.53
CA ARG A 61 48.95 -6.91 0.14
C ARG A 61 47.94 -8.07 0.20
N GLY A 62 46.72 -7.84 0.71
CA GLY A 62 45.66 -8.85 0.81
C GLY A 62 44.59 -8.80 -0.29
N MET A 63 44.57 -7.79 -1.16
CA MET A 63 43.49 -7.57 -2.14
C MET A 63 43.89 -7.75 -3.62
N ARG A 64 45.10 -8.25 -3.90
CA ARG A 64 45.54 -8.54 -5.30
C ARG A 64 45.52 -10.04 -5.68
N GLY A 65 44.79 -10.86 -4.92
CA GLY A 65 44.74 -12.33 -5.12
C GLY A 65 43.38 -12.94 -5.46
N HIS A 66 42.32 -12.16 -5.68
CA HIS A 66 41.00 -12.70 -6.04
C HIS A 66 40.43 -12.05 -7.30
N ALA A 67 41.16 -12.21 -8.40
CA ALA A 67 40.57 -12.16 -9.74
C ALA A 67 40.16 -13.59 -10.11
N GLY A 68 38.86 -13.90 -10.04
CA GLY A 68 38.30 -15.16 -10.51
C GLY A 68 37.52 -15.95 -9.45
N MET A 69 36.32 -15.49 -9.12
CA MET A 69 35.26 -16.36 -8.61
C MET A 69 33.92 -15.71 -8.98
N GLY A 70 33.11 -16.42 -9.77
CA GLY A 70 31.90 -15.91 -10.38
C GLY A 70 30.86 -15.43 -9.36
N HIS A 71 30.49 -14.16 -9.47
CA HIS A 71 29.28 -13.62 -8.85
C HIS A 71 28.04 -14.09 -9.63
N HIS A 72 27.60 -15.32 -9.40
CA HIS A 72 26.25 -15.79 -9.75
C HIS A 72 25.58 -16.42 -8.53
N GLY A 73 25.47 -15.63 -7.46
CA GLY A 73 24.51 -15.87 -6.40
C GLY A 73 23.35 -14.89 -6.58
N HIS A 74 22.17 -15.40 -6.94
CA HIS A 74 20.90 -14.66 -6.95
C HIS A 74 20.52 -14.22 -5.52
N GLY A 75 21.26 -13.27 -4.96
CA GLY A 75 20.77 -12.45 -3.88
C GLY A 75 19.71 -11.52 -4.47
N ARG A 76 18.44 -11.75 -4.13
CA ARG A 76 17.39 -10.73 -4.26
C ARG A 76 17.83 -9.53 -3.42
N GLY A 77 18.59 -8.64 -4.05
CA GLY A 77 18.93 -7.34 -3.52
C GLY A 77 17.65 -6.56 -3.34
N VAL A 78 17.12 -6.57 -2.11
CA VAL A 78 16.31 -5.47 -1.61
C VAL A 78 17.20 -4.25 -1.73
N ARG A 79 17.02 -3.47 -2.80
CA ARG A 79 17.71 -2.19 -3.00
C ARG A 79 17.51 -1.35 -1.73
N PRO A 80 18.58 -1.02 -0.97
CA PRO A 80 18.50 -0.04 0.11
C PRO A 80 18.34 1.32 -0.57
N GLY A 81 17.10 1.81 -0.67
CA GLY A 81 16.80 3.05 -1.40
C GLY A 81 15.39 3.13 -1.97
N ALA A 82 14.62 2.03 -1.98
CA ALA A 82 13.18 2.11 -2.17
C ALA A 82 12.47 2.59 -0.89
N GLN A 83 12.85 3.76 -0.37
CA GLN A 83 11.95 4.62 0.41
C GLN A 83 10.87 5.16 -0.53
N GLY A 84 10.11 4.25 -1.13
CA GLY A 84 8.86 4.58 -1.80
C GLY A 84 7.93 5.09 -0.73
N ARG A 85 7.60 6.39 -0.81
CA ARG A 85 6.60 7.09 0.01
C ARG A 85 5.52 6.12 0.53
N PRO A 86 5.42 5.91 1.86
CA PRO A 86 4.35 5.09 2.42
C PRO A 86 3.01 5.76 2.11
N GLY A 87 2.23 5.21 1.17
CA GLY A 87 0.82 5.62 1.04
C GLY A 87 0.20 5.70 -0.36
N MET A 88 0.94 5.52 -1.46
CA MET A 88 0.35 5.73 -2.81
C MET A 88 0.32 4.51 -3.75
N GLN A 89 0.67 3.31 -3.29
CA GLN A 89 0.60 2.09 -4.11
C GLN A 89 -0.83 1.69 -4.52
N GLY A 90 -1.86 2.26 -3.90
CA GLY A 90 -3.25 2.07 -4.33
C GLY A 90 -3.67 2.94 -5.52
N MET A 91 -2.94 4.02 -5.84
CA MET A 91 -3.35 5.03 -6.83
C MET A 91 -2.62 4.88 -8.16
N ASP A 92 -1.88 3.79 -8.36
CA ASP A 92 -1.12 3.58 -9.59
C ASP A 92 -2.01 3.52 -10.83
N PHE A 93 -3.28 3.15 -10.68
CA PHE A 93 -4.28 3.18 -11.77
C PHE A 93 -4.70 4.59 -12.20
N MET A 94 -4.42 5.63 -11.40
CA MET A 94 -4.67 7.02 -11.79
C MET A 94 -3.44 7.72 -12.37
N ARG A 95 -2.29 7.01 -12.47
CA ARG A 95 -1.09 7.58 -13.10
C ARG A 95 -1.36 7.82 -14.58
N GLY A 96 -1.06 9.03 -15.04
CA GLY A 96 -1.24 9.44 -16.44
C GLY A 96 -2.67 9.87 -16.79
N LEU A 97 -3.53 10.10 -15.78
CA LEU A 97 -4.75 10.88 -15.97
C LEU A 97 -4.43 12.37 -15.76
N ASN A 98 -4.79 13.18 -16.74
CA ASN A 98 -4.73 14.64 -16.62
C ASN A 98 -5.92 15.11 -15.79
N LEU A 99 -5.88 14.88 -14.48
CA LEU A 99 -6.92 15.33 -13.56
C LEU A 99 -6.90 16.86 -13.46
N THR A 100 -8.07 17.50 -13.49
CA THR A 100 -8.19 18.93 -13.20
C THR A 100 -7.90 19.20 -11.72
N GLU A 101 -7.62 20.45 -11.34
CA GLU A 101 -7.37 20.80 -9.93
C GLU A 101 -8.57 20.48 -9.04
N THR A 102 -9.78 20.74 -9.53
CA THR A 102 -11.02 20.39 -8.85
C THR A 102 -11.14 18.87 -8.64
N GLN A 103 -10.85 18.07 -9.67
CA GLN A 103 -10.87 16.61 -9.56
C GLN A 103 -9.82 16.11 -8.57
N ARG A 104 -8.58 16.66 -8.62
CA ARG A 104 -7.52 16.30 -7.65
C ARG A 104 -7.95 16.57 -6.21
N THR A 105 -8.60 17.70 -5.97
CA THR A 105 -9.13 18.07 -4.66
C THR A 105 -10.21 17.10 -4.20
N GLN A 106 -11.14 16.74 -5.07
CA GLN A 106 -12.20 15.77 -4.74
C GLN A 106 -11.64 14.37 -4.47
N VAL A 107 -10.69 13.90 -5.29
CA VAL A 107 -10.02 12.61 -5.07
C VAL A 107 -9.26 12.60 -3.74
N ARG A 108 -8.61 13.71 -3.37
CA ARG A 108 -7.95 13.83 -2.07
C ARG A 108 -8.96 13.75 -0.93
N ALA A 109 -10.08 14.46 -1.01
CA ALA A 109 -11.14 14.42 -0.01
C ALA A 109 -11.72 13.00 0.16
N ILE A 110 -11.92 12.27 -0.94
CA ILE A 110 -12.33 10.85 -0.91
C ILE A 110 -11.27 10.03 -0.17
N HIS A 111 -9.99 10.19 -0.49
CA HIS A 111 -8.93 9.44 0.18
C HIS A 111 -8.85 9.77 1.70
N GLU A 112 -8.97 11.04 2.07
CA GLU A 112 -9.01 11.48 3.47
C GLU A 112 -10.19 10.88 4.24
N LYS A 113 -11.37 10.80 3.61
CA LYS A 113 -12.56 10.14 4.18
C LYS A 113 -12.31 8.67 4.53
N PHE A 114 -11.63 7.92 3.67
CA PHE A 114 -11.37 6.49 3.87
C PHE A 114 -10.07 6.20 4.67
N GLN A 115 -9.22 7.21 4.89
CA GLN A 115 -7.92 7.04 5.55
C GLN A 115 -8.02 6.42 6.96
N PRO A 116 -8.94 6.81 7.85
CA PRO A 116 -9.02 6.24 9.19
C PRO A 116 -9.37 4.74 9.19
N GLN A 117 -10.24 4.33 8.27
CA GLN A 117 -10.63 2.92 8.10
C GLN A 117 -9.45 2.10 7.57
N LEU A 118 -8.74 2.61 6.56
CA LEU A 118 -7.50 1.99 6.07
C LEU A 118 -6.42 1.88 7.14
N LYS A 119 -6.28 2.92 7.98
CA LYS A 119 -5.34 2.90 9.10
C LYS A 119 -5.68 1.79 10.09
N THR A 120 -6.96 1.65 10.44
CA THR A 120 -7.45 0.59 11.33
C THR A 120 -7.14 -0.80 10.77
N ILE A 121 -7.40 -1.03 9.48
CA ILE A 121 -7.08 -2.29 8.80
C ILE A 121 -5.57 -2.54 8.82
N ARG A 122 -4.75 -1.51 8.54
CA ARG A 122 -3.28 -1.61 8.55
C ARG A 122 -2.73 -1.96 9.92
N GLU A 123 -3.26 -1.38 10.99
CA GLU A 123 -2.84 -1.68 12.36
C GLU A 123 -3.15 -3.12 12.73
N ARG A 124 -4.35 -3.61 12.42
CA ARG A 124 -4.70 -5.04 12.60
C ARG A 124 -3.78 -5.95 11.79
N ALA A 125 -3.54 -5.61 10.53
CA ALA A 125 -2.65 -6.36 9.66
C ALA A 125 -1.22 -6.42 10.18
N ARG A 126 -0.73 -5.33 10.78
CA ARG A 126 0.59 -5.29 11.41
C ARG A 126 0.68 -6.26 12.58
N THR A 127 -0.30 -6.27 13.48
CA THR A 127 -0.34 -7.19 14.62
C THR A 127 -0.38 -8.65 14.16
N GLU A 128 -1.21 -8.99 13.17
CA GLU A 128 -1.25 -10.35 12.61
C GLU A 128 0.08 -10.75 11.95
N PHE A 129 0.73 -9.81 11.26
CA PHE A 129 2.02 -10.05 10.64
C PHE A 129 3.13 -10.31 11.68
N GLU A 130 3.14 -9.55 12.77
CA GLU A 130 4.08 -9.73 13.89
C GLU A 130 3.88 -11.12 14.53
N ALA A 131 2.63 -11.53 14.83
CA ALA A 131 2.32 -12.86 15.33
C ALA A 131 2.75 -13.99 14.37
N THR A 132 2.55 -13.79 13.06
CA THR A 132 2.98 -14.74 12.03
C THR A 132 4.51 -14.84 11.98
N ARG A 133 5.21 -13.72 12.14
CA ARG A 133 6.67 -13.68 12.17
C ARG A 133 7.24 -14.43 13.37
N GLU A 134 6.66 -14.24 14.55
CA GLU A 134 7.04 -14.96 15.77
C GLU A 134 6.78 -16.46 15.67
N ALA A 135 5.61 -16.86 15.15
CA ALA A 135 5.30 -18.26 14.90
C ALA A 135 6.33 -18.91 13.96
N ARG A 136 6.73 -18.19 12.89
CA ARG A 136 7.78 -18.63 11.97
C ARG A 136 9.13 -18.78 12.68
N GLN A 137 9.51 -17.84 13.55
CA GLN A 137 10.76 -17.92 14.31
C GLN A 137 10.79 -19.12 15.26
N ARG A 138 9.64 -19.50 15.83
CA ARG A 138 9.50 -20.69 16.67
C ARG A 138 9.36 -22.00 15.89
N GLY A 139 9.31 -21.95 14.55
CA GLY A 139 9.08 -23.13 13.71
C GLY A 139 7.64 -23.67 13.75
N ASP A 140 6.69 -22.91 14.30
CA ASP A 140 5.29 -23.31 14.40
C ASP A 140 4.55 -23.08 13.08
N THR A 141 4.67 -24.06 12.19
CA THR A 141 4.07 -24.02 10.85
C THR A 141 2.53 -24.03 10.88
N ALA A 142 1.92 -24.65 11.89
CA ALA A 142 0.47 -24.69 12.07
C ALA A 142 -0.07 -23.30 12.39
N ALA A 143 0.57 -22.59 13.32
CA ALA A 143 0.20 -21.21 13.66
C ALA A 143 0.41 -20.24 12.48
N VAL A 144 1.48 -20.42 11.69
CA VAL A 144 1.69 -19.63 10.46
C VAL A 144 0.55 -19.84 9.47
N LYS A 145 0.16 -21.09 9.20
CA LYS A 145 -0.93 -21.41 8.27
C LYS A 145 -2.27 -20.84 8.73
N ALA A 146 -2.58 -20.99 10.03
CA ALA A 146 -3.80 -20.45 10.62
C ALA A 146 -3.85 -18.91 10.56
N SER A 147 -2.72 -18.25 10.78
CA SER A 147 -2.60 -16.79 10.68
C SER A 147 -2.82 -16.30 9.24
N LEU A 148 -2.17 -16.94 8.26
CA LEU A 148 -2.35 -16.60 6.84
C LEU A 148 -3.80 -16.79 6.38
N GLN A 149 -4.47 -17.84 6.84
CA GLN A 149 -5.88 -18.06 6.53
C GLN A 149 -6.78 -16.96 7.11
N ARG A 150 -6.57 -16.56 8.37
CA ARG A 150 -7.32 -15.46 9.00
C ARG A 150 -7.09 -14.13 8.29
N SER A 151 -5.84 -13.83 7.93
CA SER A 151 -5.49 -12.61 7.20
C SER A 151 -6.20 -12.54 5.85
N ARG A 152 -6.26 -13.64 5.09
CA ARG A 152 -7.04 -13.73 3.83
C ARG A 152 -8.53 -13.51 4.04
N GLN A 153 -9.11 -14.12 5.08
CA GLN A 153 -10.56 -14.02 5.32
C GLN A 153 -10.98 -12.63 5.79
N ASN A 154 -10.16 -11.98 6.63
CA ASN A 154 -10.56 -10.77 7.33
C ASN A 154 -9.95 -9.50 6.72
N ILE A 155 -8.63 -9.49 6.49
CA ILE A 155 -7.94 -8.28 6.04
C ILE A 155 -8.15 -8.10 4.54
N GLU A 156 -7.96 -9.15 3.73
CA GLU A 156 -8.10 -9.02 2.28
C GLU A 156 -9.53 -8.65 1.88
N SER A 157 -10.54 -9.28 2.48
CA SER A 157 -11.95 -8.97 2.21
C SER A 157 -12.33 -7.53 2.59
N GLN A 158 -11.99 -7.09 3.82
CA GLN A 158 -12.26 -5.72 4.27
C GLN A 158 -11.54 -4.69 3.42
N THR A 159 -10.28 -4.95 3.07
CA THR A 159 -9.50 -4.07 2.20
C THR A 159 -10.09 -3.99 0.81
N ALA A 160 -10.53 -5.12 0.24
CA ALA A 160 -11.15 -5.17 -1.09
C ALA A 160 -12.45 -4.36 -1.13
N THR A 161 -13.35 -4.57 -0.17
CA THR A 161 -14.61 -3.81 -0.08
C THR A 161 -14.36 -2.31 0.03
N LEU A 162 -13.41 -1.90 0.88
CA LEU A 162 -13.12 -0.49 1.07
C LEU A 162 -12.48 0.13 -0.18
N HIS A 163 -11.54 -0.57 -0.83
CA HIS A 163 -10.97 -0.12 -2.10
C HIS A 163 -12.04 -0.01 -3.20
N GLU A 164 -12.99 -0.93 -3.27
CA GLU A 164 -14.10 -0.87 -4.24
C GLU A 164 -14.99 0.35 -4.00
N GLN A 165 -15.31 0.67 -2.75
CA GLN A 165 -16.07 1.87 -2.39
C GLN A 165 -15.31 3.16 -2.76
N MET A 166 -14.04 3.25 -2.36
CA MET A 166 -13.17 4.39 -2.70
C MET A 166 -13.02 4.54 -4.22
N PHE A 167 -12.90 3.43 -4.95
CA PHE A 167 -12.82 3.42 -6.41
C PHE A 167 -14.12 3.90 -7.05
N ARG A 168 -15.29 3.45 -6.58
CA ARG A 168 -16.59 3.92 -7.06
C ARG A 168 -16.76 5.42 -6.87
N GLU A 169 -16.47 5.93 -5.67
CA GLU A 169 -16.55 7.37 -5.39
C GLU A 169 -15.58 8.17 -6.25
N THR A 170 -14.36 7.66 -6.45
CA THR A 170 -13.42 8.34 -7.34
C THR A 170 -13.89 8.31 -8.79
N ARG A 171 -14.41 7.19 -9.28
CA ARG A 171 -14.93 7.08 -10.65
C ARG A 171 -16.03 8.11 -10.91
N ALA A 172 -16.85 8.40 -9.90
CA ALA A 172 -17.92 9.40 -10.01
C ALA A 172 -17.41 10.83 -10.30
N VAL A 173 -16.20 11.19 -9.86
CA VAL A 173 -15.62 12.53 -10.08
C VAL A 173 -14.88 12.68 -11.42
N LEU A 174 -14.64 11.57 -12.12
CA LEU A 174 -13.93 11.53 -13.39
C LEU A 174 -14.85 11.82 -14.58
N THR A 175 -14.27 12.37 -15.65
CA THR A 175 -14.96 12.54 -16.94
C THR A 175 -15.17 11.20 -17.64
N ALA A 176 -16.08 11.16 -18.63
CA ALA A 176 -16.34 9.94 -19.40
C ALA A 176 -15.06 9.38 -20.07
N GLU A 177 -14.24 10.25 -20.66
CA GLU A 177 -12.98 9.87 -21.31
C GLU A 177 -11.96 9.31 -20.31
N GLN A 178 -11.82 9.94 -19.13
CA GLN A 178 -10.94 9.45 -18.07
C GLN A 178 -11.40 8.09 -17.54
N ARG A 179 -12.70 7.87 -17.38
CA ARG A 179 -13.28 6.58 -16.99
C ARG A 179 -12.94 5.49 -18.01
N ALA A 180 -13.12 5.78 -19.29
CA ALA A 180 -12.77 4.83 -20.36
C ALA A 180 -11.29 4.44 -20.34
N LYS A 181 -10.40 5.39 -20.06
CA LYS A 181 -8.96 5.11 -19.93
C LYS A 181 -8.65 4.21 -18.72
N ILE A 182 -9.28 4.46 -17.57
CA ILE A 182 -9.14 3.59 -16.40
C ILE A 182 -9.65 2.18 -16.70
N ASP A 183 -10.81 2.05 -17.35
CA ASP A 183 -11.38 0.75 -17.67
C ASP A 183 -10.46 -0.06 -18.58
N ALA A 184 -9.86 0.58 -19.59
CA ALA A 184 -8.87 -0.06 -20.45
C ALA A 184 -7.63 -0.52 -19.66
N GLN A 185 -7.13 0.32 -18.75
CA GLN A 185 -5.98 -0.03 -17.90
C GLN A 185 -6.32 -1.18 -16.93
N LEU A 186 -7.53 -1.23 -16.40
CA LEU A 186 -8.00 -2.32 -15.53
C LEU A 186 -8.15 -3.62 -16.31
N ALA A 187 -8.74 -3.58 -17.51
CA ALA A 187 -8.87 -4.75 -18.38
C ALA A 187 -7.51 -5.36 -18.72
N GLU A 188 -6.54 -4.52 -19.08
CA GLU A 188 -5.16 -4.95 -19.34
C GLU A 188 -4.50 -5.57 -18.09
N ARG A 189 -4.73 -4.98 -16.91
CA ARG A 189 -4.19 -5.53 -15.67
C ARG A 189 -4.79 -6.88 -15.31
N ILE A 190 -6.11 -7.05 -15.50
CA ILE A 190 -6.81 -8.32 -15.28
C ILE A 190 -6.24 -9.39 -16.21
N LYS A 191 -6.10 -9.06 -17.51
CA LYS A 191 -5.50 -9.96 -18.50
C LYS A 191 -4.11 -10.44 -18.08
N ARG A 192 -3.24 -9.54 -17.61
CA ARG A 192 -1.90 -9.91 -17.11
C ARG A 192 -1.96 -10.82 -15.90
N LEU A 193 -2.88 -10.58 -14.97
CA LEU A 193 -3.06 -11.46 -13.81
C LEU A 193 -3.54 -12.85 -14.22
N ASP A 194 -4.42 -12.95 -15.20
CA ASP A 194 -4.87 -14.23 -15.75
C ASP A 194 -3.75 -14.98 -16.46
N GLU A 195 -2.92 -14.28 -17.24
CA GLU A 195 -1.73 -14.84 -17.89
C GLU A 195 -0.70 -15.33 -16.86
N ASP A 196 -0.41 -14.52 -15.85
CA ASP A 196 0.49 -14.89 -14.75
C ASP A 196 -0.05 -16.09 -13.96
N LYS A 197 -1.36 -16.11 -13.69
CA LYS A 197 -2.02 -17.25 -13.04
C LYS A 197 -1.90 -18.51 -13.90
N ALA A 198 -2.18 -18.43 -15.20
CA ALA A 198 -2.04 -19.55 -16.12
C ALA A 198 -0.58 -20.05 -16.20
N ARG A 199 0.39 -19.13 -16.17
CA ARG A 199 1.82 -19.47 -16.10
C ARG A 199 2.16 -20.22 -14.82
N LEU A 200 1.68 -19.77 -13.67
CA LEU A 200 1.88 -20.44 -12.38
C LEU A 200 1.23 -21.83 -12.34
N GLU A 201 0.05 -21.99 -12.93
CA GLU A 201 -0.62 -23.29 -13.04
C GLU A 201 0.16 -24.27 -13.93
N ARG A 202 0.77 -23.79 -15.02
CA ARG A 202 1.67 -24.62 -15.86
C ARG A 202 2.91 -25.08 -15.10
N LEU A 203 3.51 -24.22 -14.29
CA LEU A 203 4.69 -24.56 -13.48
C LEU A 203 4.40 -25.54 -12.33
N ARG A 204 3.12 -25.74 -11.98
CA ARG A 204 2.69 -26.65 -10.92
C ARG A 204 2.43 -28.08 -11.42
N ARG A 205 2.30 -28.28 -12.73
CA ARG A 205 2.15 -29.61 -13.36
C ARG A 205 3.51 -30.21 -13.64
#